data_AF-A0A495A0I6-F1
#
_entry.id   AF-A0A495A0I6-F1
#
_cell.length_a   1.000
_cell.length_b   1.000
_cell.length_c   1.000
_cell.angle_alpha   90.00
_cell.angle_beta   90.00
_cell.angle_gamma   90.00
#
_symmetry.space_group_name_H-M   'P 1'
#
loop_
_entity.id
_entity.type
_entity.pdbx_description
1 polymer ?
#
loop_
_entity_poly.entity_id
_entity_poly.type
_entity_poly.pdbx_seq_one_letter_code
_entity_poly.pdbx_strand_id
1 'polypeptide(L)' 'MRYILAIFWAVLISGAISYVLTSMGGEPFVLMDSLILAGIFSVAVFLLGDGVLTDKN' A
#
# COMPACT_ATOMS: atom_id res chain seq x y z
N MET A 1 0.77 -15.35 -7.74
CA MET A 1 0.48 -14.17 -8.59
C MET A 1 -0.32 -13.10 -7.84
N ARG A 2 -1.45 -13.45 -7.20
CA ARG A 2 -2.29 -12.53 -6.40
C ARG A 2 -1.51 -11.67 -5.39
N TYR A 3 -0.70 -12.28 -4.52
CA TYR A 3 0.05 -11.55 -3.48
C TYR A 3 1.17 -10.67 -4.04
N ILE A 4 1.90 -11.15 -5.05
CA ILE A 4 2.98 -10.38 -5.68
C ILE A 4 2.41 -9.13 -6.38
N LEU A 5 1.29 -9.28 -7.10
CA LEU A 5 0.60 -8.15 -7.72
C LEU A 5 0.03 -7.18 -6.68
N ALA A 6 -0.52 -7.69 -5.57
CA ALA A 6 -1.02 -6.86 -4.48
C ALA A 6 0.09 -6.02 -3.85
N ILE A 7 1.27 -6.60 -3.59
CA ILE A 7 2.43 -5.87 -3.06
C ILE A 7 2.91 -4.84 -4.07
N PHE A 8 3.02 -5.21 -5.35
CA PHE A 8 3.43 -4.28 -6.41
C PHE A 8 2.51 -3.05 -6.47
N TRP A 9 1.19 -3.27 -6.45
CA TRP A 9 0.22 -2.19 -6.43
C TRP A 9 0.25 -1.39 -5.13
N ALA A 10 0.45 -2.03 -3.98
CA ALA A 10 0.60 -1.35 -2.71
C ALA A 10 1.79 -0.36 -2.73
N VAL A 11 2.92 -0.75 -3.32
CA VAL A 11 4.09 0.13 -3.47
C VAL A 11 3.79 1.31 -4.39
N LEU A 12 3.19 1.08 -5.56
CA LEU A 12 2.87 2.16 -6.50
C LEU A 12 1.86 3.16 -5.92
N ILE A 13 0.78 2.66 -5.31
CA ILE A 13 -0.27 3.50 -4.73
C ILE A 13 0.27 4.28 -3.53
N SER A 14 1.03 3.64 -2.65
CA SER A 14 1.61 4.31 -1.47
C SER A 14 2.62 5.37 -1.87
N GLY A 15 3.42 5.12 -2.91
CA GLY A 15 4.32 6.11 -3.49
C GLY A 15 3.56 7.32 -4.04
N ALA A 16 2.49 7.10 -4.80
CA ALA A 16 1.65 8.18 -5.34
C ALA A 16 1.00 9.01 -4.22
N ILE A 17 0.43 8.36 -3.20
CA ILE A 17 -0.19 9.03 -2.05
C ILE A 17 0.85 9.85 -1.30
N SER A 18 1.99 9.24 -0.94
CA SER A 18 3.03 9.92 -0.18
C SER A 18 3.58 11.10 -0.94
N TYR A 19 3.83 10.97 -2.25
CA TYR A 19 4.28 12.06 -3.10
C TYR A 19 3.29 13.24 -3.12
N VAL A 20 1.99 12.97 -3.27
CA VAL A 20 0.96 14.02 -3.27
C VAL A 20 0.92 14.72 -1.90
N LEU A 21 0.90 13.95 -0.81
CA LEU A 21 0.81 14.52 0.53
C LEU A 21 2.04 15.35 0.91
N THR A 22 3.26 14.88 0.62
CA THR A 22 4.48 15.65 0.89
C THR A 22 4.53 16.89 -0.01
N SER A 23 4.09 16.79 -1.26
CA SER A 23 4.00 17.95 -2.18
C SER A 23 2.99 19.00 -1.69
N MET A 24 1.85 18.58 -1.13
CA MET A 24 0.87 19.50 -0.52
C MET A 24 1.42 20.16 0.76
N GLY A 25 2.25 19.44 1.51
CA GLY A 25 2.91 19.94 2.71
C GLY A 25 4.13 20.81 2.45
N GLY A 26 4.65 20.85 1.21
CA GLY A 26 5.93 21.51 0.89
C GLY A 26 7.15 20.77 1.44
N GLU A 27 7.00 19.50 1.83
CA GLU A 27 8.05 18.66 2.43
C GLU A 27 8.74 17.78 1.38
N PRO A 28 10.03 17.43 1.57
CA PRO A 28 10.73 16.54 0.67
C PRO A 28 10.14 15.13 0.71
N PHE A 29 10.05 14.50 -0.46
CA PHE A 29 9.59 13.12 -0.57
C PHE A 29 10.60 12.14 0.06
N VAL A 30 10.14 11.31 0.98
CA VAL A 30 10.92 10.24 1.61
C VAL A 30 10.43 8.88 1.13
N LEU A 31 11.28 8.16 0.40
CA LEU A 31 10.92 6.85 -0.15
C LEU A 31 10.63 5.82 0.95
N MET A 32 11.34 5.89 2.08
CA MET A 32 11.15 4.94 3.18
C MET A 32 9.73 5.00 3.76
N ASP A 33 9.19 6.20 3.94
CA ASP A 33 7.83 6.41 4.46
C ASP A 33 6.78 5.79 3.53
N SER A 34 7.00 5.92 2.21
CA SER A 34 6.15 5.29 1.19
C SER A 34 6.19 3.77 1.24
N LEU A 35 7.36 3.18 1.48
CA LEU A 35 7.53 1.73 1.61
C LEU A 35 6.92 1.18 2.90
N ILE A 36 7.01 1.93 4.00
CA ILE A 36 6.35 1.58 5.27
C ILE A 36 4.83 1.55 5.05
N LEU A 37 4.27 2.58 4.40
CA LEU A 37 2.85 2.63 4.07
C LEU A 37 2.44 1.48 3.15
N ALA A 38 3.26 1.14 2.15
CA ALA A 38 3.02 -0.01 1.28
C ALA A 38 3.02 -1.34 2.04
N GLY A 39 3.89 -1.49 3.05
CA GLY A 39 3.89 -2.63 3.95
C GLY A 39 2.59 -2.74 4.74
N ILE A 40 2.11 -1.62 5.31
CA ILE A 40 0.84 -1.56 6.05
C ILE A 40 -0.34 -1.95 5.14
N PHE A 41 -0.42 -1.38 3.94
CA PHE A 41 -1.48 -1.71 2.98
C PHE A 41 -1.41 -3.16 2.50
N SER A 42 -0.21 -3.71 2.30
CA SER A 42 -0.06 -5.12 1.93
C SER A 42 -0.63 -6.04 3.01
N VAL A 43 -0.31 -5.79 4.29
CA VAL A 43 -0.87 -6.54 5.42
C VAL A 43 -2.39 -6.39 5.48
N ALA A 44 -2.91 -5.17 5.36
CA ALA A 44 -4.34 -4.91 5.38
C ALA A 44 -5.08 -5.67 4.26
N VAL A 45 -4.54 -5.63 3.03
CA VAL A 45 -5.11 -6.34 1.87
C VAL A 45 -5.08 -7.85 2.07
N PHE A 46 -4.03 -8.42 2.66
CA PHE A 46 -3.96 -9.87 2.91
C PHE A 46 -4.97 -10.32 3.97
N LEU A 47 -5.08 -9.56 5.07
CA LEU A 47 -6.08 -9.82 6.11
C LEU A 47 -7.51 -9.70 5.58
N LEU A 48 -7.77 -8.69 4.75
CA LEU A 48 -9.07 -8.51 4.14
C LEU A 48 -9.36 -9.59 3.10
N GLY A 49 -8.41 -9.90 2.22
CA GLY A 49 -8.60 -10.84 1.11
C GLY A 49 -8.73 -12.30 1.54
N ASP A 50 -7.96 -12.74 2.54
CA ASP A 50 -7.95 -14.14 2.98
C ASP A 50 -8.72 -14.37 4.29
N GLY A 51 -8.91 -13.33 5.09
CA GLY A 51 -9.60 -13.42 6.38
C GLY A 51 -11.07 -13.00 6.29
N VAL A 52 -11.30 -11.72 5.98
CA VAL A 52 -12.62 -11.09 6.14
C VAL A 52 -13.54 -11.32 4.94
N LEU A 53 -13.00 -11.17 3.74
CA LEU A 53 -13.75 -11.20 2.48
C LEU A 53 -13.67 -12.57 1.78
N THR A 54 -13.22 -13.62 2.48
CA THR A 54 -13.14 -14.94 1.86
C THR A 54 -14.54 -15.39 1.45
N ASP A 55 -14.71 -15.70 0.16
CA ASP A 55 -15.96 -16.29 -0.34
C ASP A 55 -16.15 -17.66 0.34
N LYS A 56 -17.23 -17.80 1.09
CA LYS A 56 -17.75 -19.11 1.53
C LYS A 56 -18.48 -19.74 0.34
N ASN A 57 -17.76 -20.20 -0.67
CA ASN A 57 -18.29 -21.10 -1.69
C ASN A 57 -17.35 -22.29 -1.87
#